data_AF-A0A151UIC6-F1
#
_entry.id   AF-A0A151UIC6-F1
#
_cell.length_a   1.000
_cell.length_b   1.000
_cell.length_c   1.000
_cell.angle_alpha   90.00
_cell.angle_beta   90.00
_cell.angle_gamma   90.00
#
_symmetry.space_group_name_H-M   'P 1'
#
loop_
_entity.id
_entity.type
_entity.pdbx_description
1 polymer ?
#
loop_
_entity_poly.entity_id
_entity_poly.type
_entity_poly.pdbx_seq_one_letter_code
_entity_poly.pdbx_strand_id
1 'polypeptide(L)'
;MLRAVLKGNHKSWDEYLPHIEFSYNKVVRKTTKITPFEVVYGFNPLTPLDLIPLPDSSHYFHKERVSRADFVKKLHEKVKNHIQQQNERTSLKRSKGKTDLIFEEGDWVWLHLRKEIFPSQRKSKLNPRGDGPFQVL
;
A
#
# COMPACT_ATOMS: atom_id res chain seq x y z
N MET A 1 10.41 -2.39 10.99
CA MET A 1 9.98 -2.16 12.39
C MET A 1 10.04 -3.47 13.17
N LEU A 2 9.27 -4.50 12.80
CA LEU A 2 9.28 -5.82 13.46
C LEU A 2 10.69 -6.40 13.69
N ARG A 3 11.50 -6.54 12.64
CA ARG A 3 12.89 -7.02 12.76
C ARG A 3 13.75 -6.25 13.78
N ALA A 4 13.54 -4.94 13.89
CA ALA A 4 14.30 -4.10 14.82
C ALA A 4 13.85 -4.27 16.28
N VAL A 5 12.56 -4.52 16.51
CA VAL A 5 12.00 -4.77 17.84
C VAL A 5 12.40 -6.16 18.34
N LEU A 6 12.35 -7.16 17.47
CA LEU A 6 12.59 -8.56 17.85
C LEU A 6 14.06 -8.89 18.16
N LYS A 7 15.02 -8.12 17.61
CA LYS A 7 16.47 -8.31 17.85
C LYS A 7 16.95 -9.77 17.77
N GLY A 8 16.35 -10.58 16.89
CA GLY A 8 16.70 -12.00 16.70
C GLY A 8 15.83 -13.01 17.47
N ASN A 9 14.99 -12.57 18.41
CA ASN A 9 13.98 -13.44 19.03
C ASN A 9 12.70 -13.47 18.19
N HIS A 10 12.55 -14.51 17.37
CA HIS A 10 11.42 -14.66 16.47
C HIS A 10 10.20 -15.31 17.11
N LYS A 11 10.28 -15.73 18.38
CA LYS A 11 9.21 -16.50 19.04
C LYS A 11 8.13 -15.63 19.70
N SER A 12 8.45 -14.37 20.02
CA SER A 12 7.58 -13.45 20.76
C SER A 12 7.05 -12.32 19.87
N TRP A 13 6.88 -12.55 18.58
CA TRP A 13 6.55 -11.49 17.62
C TRP A 13 5.12 -10.95 17.79
N ASP A 14 4.24 -11.82 18.25
CA ASP A 14 2.84 -11.59 18.57
C ASP A 14 2.68 -10.63 19.77
N GLU A 15 3.51 -10.78 20.80
CA GLU A 15 3.52 -9.88 21.97
C GLU A 15 3.82 -8.42 21.58
N TYR A 16 4.70 -8.21 20.59
CA TYR A 16 5.07 -6.87 20.13
C TYR A 16 4.16 -6.31 19.04
N LEU A 17 3.24 -7.13 18.50
CA LEU A 17 2.40 -6.73 17.37
C LEU A 17 1.56 -5.48 17.67
N PRO A 18 0.87 -5.36 18.83
CA PRO A 18 0.07 -4.16 19.13
C PRO A 18 0.90 -2.88 19.19
N HIS A 19 2.10 -2.96 19.77
CA HIS A 19 3.03 -1.82 19.86
C HIS A 19 3.54 -1.36 18.50
N ILE A 20 3.84 -2.33 17.63
CA ILE A 20 4.29 -2.06 16.26
C ILE A 20 3.16 -1.49 15.43
N GLU A 21 1.95 -2.04 15.53
CA GLU A 21 0.76 -1.52 14.85
C GLU A 21 0.49 -0.07 15.25
N PHE A 22 0.47 0.21 16.56
CA PHE A 22 0.26 1.57 17.06
C PHE A 22 1.32 2.54 16.53
N SER A 23 2.59 2.15 16.62
CA SER A 23 3.71 2.96 16.11
C SER A 23 3.62 3.17 14.61
N TYR A 24 3.19 2.16 13.86
CA TYR A 24 3.02 2.23 12.41
C TYR A 24 1.86 3.17 12.03
N ASN A 25 0.73 3.10 12.71
CA ASN A 25 -0.46 3.90 12.43
C ASN A 25 -0.35 5.36 12.86
N LYS A 26 0.56 5.68 13.78
CA LYS A 26 0.86 7.03 14.26
C LYS A 26 1.77 7.85 13.32
N VAL A 27 2.49 7.19 12.41
CA VAL A 27 3.51 7.85 11.57
C VAL A 27 2.90 8.39 10.27
N VAL A 28 3.25 9.64 9.94
CA VAL A 28 2.83 10.31 8.70
C VAL A 28 3.36 9.57 7.49
N ARG A 29 2.48 9.22 6.56
CA ARG A 29 2.87 8.52 5.33
C ARG A 29 3.30 9.50 4.26
N LYS A 30 4.34 9.14 3.51
CA LYS A 30 4.82 9.95 2.38
C LYS A 30 3.75 10.13 1.29
N THR A 31 2.97 9.08 1.03
CA THR A 31 1.93 9.03 -0.01
C THR A 31 0.75 9.92 0.32
N THR A 32 0.19 9.79 1.53
CA THR A 32 -1.05 10.51 1.92
C THR A 32 -0.77 11.80 2.67
N LYS A 33 0.47 12.03 3.16
CA LYS A 33 0.86 13.14 4.04
C LYS A 33 0.07 13.22 5.35
N ILE A 34 -0.66 12.15 5.69
CA ILE A 34 -1.57 12.03 6.82
C ILE A 34 -1.28 10.68 7.50
N THR A 35 -1.53 10.58 8.79
CA THR A 35 -1.35 9.33 9.54
C THR A 35 -2.53 8.38 9.32
N PRO A 36 -2.33 7.04 9.27
CA PRO A 36 -3.44 6.10 9.21
C PRO A 36 -4.49 6.31 10.31
N PHE A 37 -4.08 6.65 11.54
CA PHE A 37 -5.02 6.96 12.62
C PHE A 37 -5.91 8.16 12.31
N GLU A 38 -5.36 9.26 11.78
CA GLU A 38 -6.18 10.41 11.37
C GLU A 38 -7.18 10.04 10.28
N VAL A 39 -6.79 9.21 9.32
CA VAL A 39 -7.70 8.79 8.23
C VAL A 39 -8.89 7.98 8.76
N VAL A 40 -8.68 7.13 9.76
CA VAL A 40 -9.72 6.23 10.30
C VAL A 40 -10.55 6.93 11.39
N TYR A 41 -9.88 7.56 12.35
CA TYR A 41 -10.52 8.11 13.56
C TYR A 41 -10.74 9.62 13.50
N GLY A 42 -10.10 10.32 12.56
CA GLY A 42 -10.13 11.78 12.45
C GLY A 42 -9.10 12.49 13.34
N PHE A 43 -8.34 11.76 14.15
CA PHE A 43 -7.27 12.29 15.00
C PHE A 43 -6.10 11.30 15.13
N ASN A 44 -4.93 11.78 15.57
CA ASN A 44 -3.78 10.94 15.83
C ASN A 44 -3.57 10.76 17.34
N PRO A 45 -3.75 9.55 17.91
CA PRO A 45 -3.54 9.31 19.33
C PRO A 45 -2.06 9.51 19.71
N LEU A 46 -1.82 10.13 20.86
CA LEU A 46 -0.48 10.28 21.42
C LEU A 46 -0.07 9.02 22.17
N THR A 47 -0.99 8.40 22.88
CA THR A 47 -0.81 7.18 23.66
C THR A 47 -1.86 6.12 23.30
N PRO A 48 -1.58 4.82 23.54
CA PRO A 48 -2.59 3.77 23.35
C PRO A 48 -3.86 3.97 24.20
N LEU A 49 -3.77 4.70 25.32
CA LEU A 49 -4.93 5.01 26.16
C LEU A 49 -5.90 5.96 25.46
N ASP A 50 -5.42 6.80 24.52
CA ASP A 50 -6.27 7.70 23.73
C ASP A 50 -7.17 6.94 22.74
N LEU A 51 -6.90 5.66 22.49
CA LEU A 51 -7.75 4.78 21.68
C LEU A 51 -8.91 4.17 22.48
N ILE A 52 -8.93 4.33 23.81
CA ILE A 52 -10.01 3.86 24.68
C ILE A 52 -11.06 4.97 24.72
N PRO A 53 -12.20 4.84 24.03
CA PRO A 53 -13.23 5.87 24.13
C PRO A 53 -13.88 5.77 25.51
N LEU A 54 -13.56 6.71 26.40
CA LEU A 54 -14.52 7.13 27.42
C LEU A 54 -15.72 7.78 26.69
N PRO A 55 -16.93 7.79 27.29
CA PRO A 55 -18.18 7.91 26.53
C PRO A 55 -18.37 9.21 25.73
N ASP A 56 -17.50 10.21 25.86
CA ASP A 56 -17.63 11.49 25.18
C ASP A 56 -16.48 11.78 24.21
N SER A 57 -16.56 11.13 23.03
CA SER A 57 -15.64 11.39 21.91
C SER A 57 -15.81 12.78 21.28
N SER A 58 -16.76 13.60 21.75
CA SER A 58 -17.06 14.93 21.19
C SER A 58 -15.89 15.92 21.27
N HIS A 59 -15.00 15.77 22.27
CA HIS A 59 -13.87 16.68 22.48
C HIS A 59 -12.78 16.60 21.39
N TYR A 60 -12.69 15.48 20.65
CA TYR A 60 -11.71 15.32 19.57
C TYR A 60 -12.18 15.92 18.24
N PHE A 61 -13.47 16.24 18.12
CA PHE A 61 -14.02 16.91 16.94
C PHE A 61 -13.93 18.42 17.13
N HIS A 62 -13.42 19.12 16.13
CA HIS A 62 -13.15 20.55 16.17
C HIS A 62 -14.34 21.38 16.69
N LYS A 63 -14.05 22.44 17.46
CA LYS A 63 -14.97 23.47 17.98
C LYS A 63 -15.85 24.17 16.92
N GLU A 64 -15.52 24.00 15.64
CA GLU A 64 -16.31 24.49 14.53
C GLU A 64 -17.51 23.55 14.38
N ARG A 65 -18.74 24.06 14.42
CA ARG A 65 -20.01 23.31 14.31
C ARG A 65 -20.21 22.61 12.95
N VAL A 66 -19.17 21.99 12.40
CA VAL A 66 -19.19 21.18 11.20
C VAL A 66 -19.51 19.76 11.63
N SER A 67 -20.47 19.11 10.96
CA SER A 67 -20.79 17.72 11.22
C SER A 67 -19.53 16.87 11.07
N ARG A 68 -19.26 15.96 12.03
CA ARG A 68 -18.15 14.99 11.98
C ARG A 68 -18.08 14.30 10.62
N ALA A 69 -19.23 14.02 10.01
CA ALA A 69 -19.31 13.40 8.70
C ALA A 69 -18.68 14.26 7.59
N ASP A 70 -18.89 15.57 7.60
CA ASP A 70 -18.36 16.47 6.58
C ASP A 70 -16.85 16.65 6.71
N PHE A 71 -16.35 16.68 7.96
CA PHE A 71 -14.92 16.67 8.22
C PHE A 71 -14.25 15.41 7.66
N VAL A 72 -14.80 14.23 7.98
CA VAL A 72 -14.27 12.94 7.51
C VAL A 72 -14.33 12.85 5.98
N LYS A 73 -15.41 13.31 5.36
CA LYS A 73 -15.53 13.36 3.89
C LYS A 73 -14.43 14.21 3.25
N LYS A 74 -14.23 15.44 3.73
CA LYS A 74 -13.16 16.34 3.25
C LYS A 74 -11.77 15.74 3.45
N LEU A 75 -11.54 15.08 4.59
CA LEU A 75 -10.29 14.40 4.87
C LEU A 75 -10.02 13.27 3.87
N HIS A 76 -11.01 12.41 3.63
CA HIS A 76 -10.90 11.29 2.69
C HIS A 76 -10.71 11.76 1.25
N GLU A 77 -11.38 12.84 0.84
CA GLU A 77 -11.17 13.47 -0.46
C GLU A 77 -9.72 13.94 -0.63
N LYS A 78 -9.16 14.64 0.37
CA LYS A 78 -7.76 15.06 0.37
C LYS A 78 -6.78 13.87 0.27
N VAL A 79 -7.04 12.81 1.03
CA VAL A 79 -6.24 11.57 0.98
C VAL A 79 -6.29 10.94 -0.41
N LYS A 80 -7.48 10.85 -1.02
CA LYS A 80 -7.67 10.32 -2.38
C LYS A 80 -6.86 11.11 -3.41
N ASN A 81 -6.92 12.44 -3.35
CA ASN A 81 -6.17 13.31 -4.25
C ASN A 81 -4.65 13.12 -4.10
N HIS A 82 -4.14 13.01 -2.88
CA HIS A 82 -2.71 12.73 -2.64
C HIS A 82 -2.28 11.36 -3.19
N ILE A 83 -3.10 10.31 -3.00
CA ILE A 83 -2.83 8.98 -3.53
C ILE A 83 -2.77 9.02 -5.05
N GLN A 84 -3.74 9.68 -5.69
CA GLN A 84 -3.79 9.81 -7.15
C GLN A 84 -2.53 10.50 -7.68
N GLN A 85 -2.18 11.68 -7.15
CA GLN A 85 -0.96 12.40 -7.55
C GLN A 85 0.31 11.57 -7.35
N GLN A 86 0.40 10.83 -6.24
CA GLN A 86 1.55 9.97 -5.97
C GLN A 86 1.60 8.78 -6.91
N ASN A 87 0.46 8.20 -7.29
CA ASN A 87 0.36 7.12 -8.26
C ASN A 87 0.80 7.60 -9.66
N GLU A 88 0.34 8.77 -10.11
CA GLU A 88 0.77 9.40 -11.36
C GLU A 88 2.28 9.67 -11.39
N ARG A 89 2.83 10.26 -10.32
CA ARG A 89 4.28 10.45 -10.22
C ARG A 89 5.05 9.14 -10.25
N THR A 90 4.49 8.08 -9.66
CA THR A 90 5.11 6.76 -9.64
C THR A 90 4.99 6.06 -10.99
N SER A 91 3.88 6.22 -11.72
CA SER A 91 3.72 5.69 -13.07
C SER A 91 4.70 6.35 -14.03
N LEU A 92 4.82 7.68 -14.02
CA LEU A 92 5.78 8.44 -14.82
C LEU A 92 7.24 8.02 -14.55
N LYS A 93 7.59 7.79 -13.28
CA LYS A 93 8.93 7.29 -12.93
C LYS A 93 9.16 5.86 -13.38
N ARG A 94 8.13 5.01 -13.38
CA ARG A 94 8.21 3.62 -13.83
C ARG A 94 8.20 3.48 -15.35
N SER A 95 7.58 4.41 -16.07
CA SER A 95 7.59 4.48 -17.52
C SER A 95 8.86 5.16 -18.05
N LYS A 96 9.60 5.91 -17.22
CA LYS A 96 10.88 6.51 -17.61
C LYS A 96 11.85 5.43 -18.11
N GLY A 97 12.20 5.50 -19.39
CA GLY A 97 13.11 4.56 -20.05
C GLY A 97 12.44 3.26 -20.53
N LYS A 98 11.12 3.15 -20.45
CA LYS A 98 10.37 2.09 -21.13
C LYS A 98 9.89 2.61 -22.47
N THR A 99 10.13 1.84 -23.52
CA THR A 99 9.47 2.02 -24.81
C THR A 99 8.09 1.39 -24.72
N ASP A 100 7.08 2.10 -25.20
CA ASP A 100 5.73 1.53 -25.34
C ASP A 100 5.81 0.43 -26.39
N LEU A 101 5.69 -0.82 -25.95
CA LEU A 101 5.68 -2.00 -26.80
C LEU A 101 4.22 -2.34 -27.06
N ILE A 102 3.69 -1.82 -28.17
CA ILE A 102 2.36 -2.15 -28.68
C ILE A 102 2.56 -3.29 -29.67
N PHE A 103 1.77 -4.35 -29.51
CA PHE A 103 1.78 -5.49 -30.42
C PHE A 103 0.59 -5.36 -31.36
N GLU A 104 0.83 -5.56 -32.65
CA GLU A 104 -0.20 -5.57 -33.69
C GLU A 104 -0.55 -7.00 -34.08
N GLU A 105 -1.75 -7.21 -34.63
CA GLU A 105 -2.15 -8.50 -35.21
C GLU A 105 -1.13 -8.91 -36.28
N GLY A 106 -0.60 -10.13 -36.16
CA GLY A 106 0.42 -10.65 -37.05
C GLY A 106 1.86 -10.58 -36.53
N ASP A 107 2.13 -9.86 -35.44
CA ASP A 107 3.45 -9.81 -34.82
C ASP A 107 3.86 -11.15 -34.21
N TRP A 108 5.15 -11.49 -34.32
CA TRP A 108 5.71 -12.71 -33.72
C TRP A 108 6.34 -12.41 -32.37
N VAL A 109 5.79 -13.02 -31.32
CA VAL A 109 6.19 -12.79 -29.92
C VAL A 109 6.62 -14.08 -29.23
N TRP A 110 7.52 -13.94 -28.25
CA TRP A 110 7.90 -15.04 -27.36
C TRP A 110 7.11 -14.95 -26.07
N LEU A 111 6.49 -16.04 -25.65
CA LEU A 111 5.76 -16.11 -24.39
C LEU A 111 6.73 -16.31 -23.23
N HIS A 112 6.76 -15.39 -22.26
CA HIS A 112 7.59 -15.56 -21.08
C HIS A 112 6.97 -16.55 -20.08
N LEU A 113 7.54 -17.74 -19.98
CA LEU A 113 7.07 -18.81 -19.10
C LEU A 113 7.39 -18.51 -17.63
N ARG A 114 6.46 -17.96 -16.85
CA ARG A 114 6.62 -17.78 -15.39
C ARG A 114 6.29 -19.06 -14.64
N LYS A 115 7.10 -19.42 -13.62
CA LYS A 115 6.92 -20.66 -12.86
C LYS A 115 5.57 -20.75 -12.14
N GLU A 116 5.04 -19.63 -11.67
CA GLU A 116 3.76 -19.58 -10.96
C GLU A 116 2.55 -19.85 -11.88
N ILE A 117 2.69 -19.56 -13.18
CA ILE A 117 1.62 -19.73 -14.17
C ILE A 117 1.83 -21.02 -14.98
N PHE A 118 3.07 -21.38 -15.28
CA PHE A 118 3.47 -22.54 -16.09
C PHE A 118 4.40 -23.50 -15.31
N PRO A 119 3.93 -24.08 -14.18
CA PRO A 119 4.78 -24.93 -13.34
C PRO A 119 5.22 -26.21 -14.06
N SER A 120 4.39 -26.75 -14.96
CA SER A 120 4.69 -27.94 -15.75
C SER A 120 5.70 -27.69 -16.88
N GLN A 121 5.76 -26.49 -17.44
CA GLN A 121 6.71 -26.17 -18.52
C GLN A 121 8.04 -25.62 -17.94
N ARG A 122 8.00 -24.99 -16.76
CA ARG A 122 9.18 -24.46 -16.04
C ARG A 122 9.56 -25.32 -14.83
N LYS A 123 9.92 -26.58 -15.07
CA LYS A 123 10.31 -27.54 -14.01
C LYS A 123 11.74 -27.32 -13.48
N SER A 124 12.67 -26.89 -14.34
CA SER A 124 14.09 -26.74 -14.00
C SER A 124 14.61 -25.32 -14.25
N LYS A 125 15.68 -24.95 -13.54
CA LYS A 125 16.41 -23.67 -13.75
C LYS A 125 17.05 -23.58 -15.14
N LEU A 126 17.40 -24.73 -15.74
CA LEU A 126 18.06 -24.81 -17.05
C LEU A 126 17.07 -24.83 -18.22
N ASN A 127 15.76 -24.94 -17.96
CA ASN A 127 14.78 -24.89 -19.03
C ASN A 127 14.72 -23.48 -19.64
N PRO A 128 14.41 -23.37 -20.94
CA PRO A 128 14.15 -22.09 -21.59
C PRO A 128 13.14 -21.25 -20.81
N ARG A 129 13.38 -19.93 -20.79
CA ARG A 129 12.49 -18.97 -20.10
C ARG A 129 11.34 -18.47 -20.98
N GLY A 130 11.43 -18.72 -22.29
CA GLY A 130 10.42 -18.34 -23.26
C GLY A 130 10.00 -19.55 -24.08
N ASP A 131 8.78 -19.47 -24.62
CA ASP A 131 8.23 -20.41 -25.60
C ASP A 131 7.81 -19.62 -26.84
N GLY A 132 7.78 -20.26 -28.01
CA GLY A 132 7.41 -19.63 -29.28
C GLY A 132 8.58 -19.40 -30.26
N PRO A 133 8.32 -18.77 -31.42
CA PRO A 133 7.45 -17.62 -31.58
C PRO A 133 5.97 -17.94 -31.83
N PHE A 134 5.09 -17.10 -31.31
CA PHE A 134 3.63 -17.15 -31.51
C PHE A 134 3.18 -15.89 -32.25
N GLN A 135 2.18 -16.02 -33.10
CA GLN A 135 1.58 -14.88 -33.79
C GLN A 135 0.50 -14.23 -32.90
N VAL A 136 0.52 -12.92 -32.76
CA VAL A 136 -0.55 -12.14 -32.12
C VAL A 136 -1.77 -12.20 -33.02
N LEU A 137 -2.90 -12.67 -32.47
CA LEU A 137 -4.18 -12.84 -33.17
C LEU A 137 -5.02 -11.57 -33.11
#